data_AF-A0AAV6ZYA9-F1
#
_entry.id   AF-A0AAV6ZYA9-F1
#
_cell.length_a   1.000
_cell.length_b   1.000
_cell.length_c   1.000
_cell.angle_alpha   90.00
_cell.angle_beta   90.00
_cell.angle_gamma   90.00
#
_symmetry.space_group_name_H-M   'P 1'
#
loop_
_entity.id
_entity.type
_entity.pdbx_description
1 polymer ?
#
loop_
_entity_poly.entity_id
_entity_poly.type
_entity_poly.pdbx_seq_one_letter_code
_entity_poly.pdbx_strand_id
1 'polypeptide(L)'
;TYTFAKSAREQCEKLSNMYNNMNKLYNNLGEYFTFDPKAVSVEEFFGDLSSFRSLFLEAVKENNKRREMEEKMKRAKIAKEKAEREKMERMQKKKLLIDMNK
;
A
#
# COMPACT_ATOMS: atom_id res chain seq x y z
N THR A 1 33.14 -45.56 -3.68
CA THR A 1 32.95 -44.90 -2.36
C THR A 1 33.76 -43.63 -2.21
N TYR A 2 35.06 -43.60 -2.53
CA TYR A 2 35.91 -42.39 -2.43
C TYR A 2 35.42 -41.22 -3.31
N THR A 3 35.04 -41.46 -4.57
CA THR A 3 34.55 -40.41 -5.50
C THR A 3 33.27 -39.74 -5.01
N PHE A 4 32.33 -40.53 -4.47
CA PHE A 4 31.11 -40.00 -3.86
C PHE A 4 31.42 -39.17 -2.62
N ALA A 5 32.25 -39.69 -1.70
CA ALA A 5 32.62 -38.97 -0.49
C ALA A 5 33.36 -37.66 -0.78
N LYS A 6 34.22 -37.62 -1.79
CA LYS A 6 34.90 -36.39 -2.24
C LYS A 6 33.89 -35.35 -2.76
N SER A 7 33.03 -35.75 -3.70
CA SER A 7 32.00 -34.86 -4.25
C SER A 7 31.04 -34.36 -3.17
N ALA A 8 30.59 -35.24 -2.28
CA ALA A 8 29.72 -34.87 -1.17
C ALA A 8 30.37 -33.81 -0.26
N ARG A 9 31.66 -33.97 0.10
CA ARG A 9 32.38 -32.97 0.91
C ARG A 9 32.48 -31.61 0.20
N GLU A 10 32.82 -31.60 -1.09
CA GLU A 10 32.89 -30.37 -1.88
C GLU A 10 31.53 -29.65 -1.93
N GLN A 11 30.42 -30.39 -2.04
CA GLN A 11 29.07 -29.81 -2.00
C GLN A 11 28.71 -29.29 -0.60
N CYS A 12 29.03 -30.04 0.46
CA CYS A 12 28.82 -29.59 1.83
C CYS A 12 29.61 -28.32 2.16
N GLU A 13 30.86 -28.21 1.69
CA GLU A 13 31.68 -27.01 1.89
C GLU A 13 31.06 -25.79 1.20
N LYS A 14 30.58 -25.95 -0.05
CA LYS A 14 29.87 -24.88 -0.76
C LYS A 14 28.62 -24.43 0.00
N LEU A 15 27.80 -25.38 0.46
CA LEU A 15 26.60 -25.06 1.24
C LEU A 15 26.94 -24.36 2.56
N SER A 16 27.99 -24.79 3.25
CA SER A 16 28.49 -24.14 4.46
C SER A 16 28.91 -22.68 4.20
N ASN A 17 29.64 -22.44 3.11
CA ASN A 17 30.04 -21.09 2.71
C ASN A 17 28.84 -20.20 2.38
N MET A 18 27.83 -20.74 1.68
CA MET A 18 26.58 -20.02 1.38
C MET A 18 25.80 -19.68 2.65
N TYR A 19 25.69 -20.63 3.58
CA TYR A 19 25.02 -20.44 4.86
C TYR A 19 25.71 -19.37 5.72
N ASN A 20 27.04 -19.42 5.82
CA ASN A 20 27.83 -18.42 6.54
C ASN A 20 27.66 -17.02 5.94
N ASN A 21 27.65 -16.93 4.60
CA ASN A 21 27.38 -15.66 3.92
C ASN A 21 25.97 -15.13 4.18
N MET A 22 24.95 -16.00 4.13
CA MET A 22 23.57 -15.64 4.45
C MET A 22 23.46 -15.08 5.87
N ASN A 23 24.04 -15.76 6.87
CA ASN A 23 24.04 -15.29 8.26
C ASN A 23 24.75 -13.95 8.42
N LYS A 24 25.87 -13.74 7.72
CA LYS A 24 26.57 -12.44 7.73
C LYS A 24 25.68 -11.32 7.21
N LEU A 25 24.99 -11.54 6.09
CA LEU A 25 24.06 -10.57 5.52
C LEU A 25 22.91 -10.28 6.47
N TYR A 26 22.36 -11.30 7.14
CA TYR A 26 21.30 -11.11 8.12
C TYR A 26 21.76 -10.31 9.34
N ASN A 27 22.96 -10.59 9.86
CA ASN A 27 23.54 -9.80 10.95
C ASN A 27 23.75 -8.33 10.56
N ASN A 28 24.23 -8.07 9.32
CA ASN A 28 24.36 -6.72 8.81
C ASN A 28 23.00 -5.99 8.74
N LEU A 29 21.90 -6.70 8.46
CA LEU A 29 20.55 -6.12 8.54
C LEU A 29 20.18 -5.76 9.98
N GLY A 30 20.54 -6.63 10.94
CA GLY A 30 20.42 -6.35 12.38
C GLY A 30 21.09 -5.05 12.79
N GLU A 31 22.33 -4.84 12.36
CA GLU A 31 23.07 -3.59 12.60
C GLU A 31 22.41 -2.40 11.91
N TYR A 32 22.03 -2.54 10.64
CA TYR A 32 21.46 -1.46 9.84
C TYR A 32 20.09 -0.99 10.34
N PHE A 33 19.21 -1.93 10.66
CA PHE A 33 17.85 -1.67 11.16
C PHE A 33 17.75 -1.65 12.68
N THR A 34 18.88 -1.81 13.39
CA THR A 34 18.98 -1.74 14.85
C THR A 34 18.10 -2.75 15.60
N PHE A 35 18.18 -4.03 15.22
CA PHE A 35 17.53 -5.14 15.94
C PHE A 35 18.54 -6.24 16.28
N ASP A 36 18.21 -7.09 17.27
CA ASP A 36 19.05 -8.25 17.61
C ASP A 36 18.76 -9.43 16.66
N PRO A 37 19.69 -9.79 15.74
CA PRO A 37 19.49 -10.90 14.81
C PRO A 37 19.51 -12.29 15.47
N LYS A 38 19.78 -12.38 16.78
CA LYS A 38 19.63 -13.63 17.55
C LYS A 38 18.25 -13.76 18.19
N ALA A 39 17.57 -12.64 18.40
CA ALA A 39 16.24 -12.60 19.00
C ALA A 39 15.13 -12.78 17.96
N VAL A 40 15.41 -12.43 16.70
CA VAL A 40 14.48 -12.55 15.57
C VAL A 40 15.07 -13.53 14.58
N SER A 41 14.30 -14.52 14.14
CA SER A 41 14.73 -15.44 13.08
C SER A 41 14.66 -14.78 11.69
N VAL A 42 15.37 -15.35 10.71
CA VAL A 42 15.33 -14.89 9.31
C VAL A 42 13.89 -14.99 8.77
N GLU A 43 13.20 -16.08 9.11
CA GLU A 43 11.82 -16.35 8.71
C GLU A 43 10.84 -15.34 9.29
N GLU A 44 10.95 -15.00 10.59
CA GLU A 44 10.12 -13.99 11.24
C GLU A 44 10.35 -12.61 10.62
N PHE A 45 11.62 -12.19 10.49
CA PHE A 45 11.95 -10.87 9.93
C PHE A 45 11.38 -10.67 8.52
N PHE A 46 11.60 -11.65 7.63
CA PHE A 46 11.08 -11.54 6.26
C PHE A 46 9.57 -11.82 6.17
N GLY A 47 9.01 -12.59 7.10
CA GLY A 47 7.56 -12.77 7.26
C GLY A 47 6.85 -11.46 7.61
N ASP A 48 7.37 -10.74 8.60
CA ASP A 48 6.87 -9.42 9.00
C ASP A 48 7.02 -8.40 7.87
N LEU A 49 8.17 -8.38 7.19
CA LEU A 49 8.40 -7.46 6.07
C LEU A 49 7.47 -7.74 4.89
N SER A 50 7.20 -9.01 4.58
CA SER A 50 6.25 -9.43 3.55
C SER A 50 4.83 -9.00 3.90
N SER A 51 4.43 -9.19 5.16
CA SER A 51 3.14 -8.75 5.68
C SER A 51 2.98 -7.24 5.60
N PHE A 52 3.99 -6.49 6.07
CA PHE A 52 4.04 -5.03 5.97
C PHE A 52 3.88 -4.55 4.52
N ARG A 53 4.65 -5.13 3.58
CA ARG A 53 4.55 -4.77 2.16
C ARG A 53 3.14 -4.99 1.63
N SER A 54 2.52 -6.11 1.98
CA SER A 54 1.17 -6.45 1.50
C SER A 54 0.13 -5.48 2.04
N LEU A 55 0.16 -5.23 3.35
CA LEU A 55 -0.72 -4.26 4.02
C LEU A 55 -0.53 -2.84 3.47
N PHE A 56 0.71 -2.43 3.21
CA PHE A 56 0.99 -1.10 2.65
C PHE A 56 0.37 -0.95 1.24
N LEU A 57 0.50 -1.95 0.38
CA LEU A 57 -0.07 -1.91 -0.97
C LEU A 57 -1.61 -1.92 -0.93
N GLU A 58 -2.21 -2.68 -0.02
CA GLU A 58 -3.66 -2.65 0.24
C GLU A 58 -4.11 -1.24 0.65
N ALA A 59 -3.44 -0.64 1.62
CA ALA A 59 -3.74 0.71 2.11
C ALA A 59 -3.62 1.77 1.01
N VAL A 60 -2.61 1.67 0.12
CA VAL A 60 -2.49 2.56 -1.05
C VAL A 60 -3.71 2.44 -1.97
N LYS A 61 -4.17 1.21 -2.24
CA LYS A 61 -5.35 0.96 -3.07
C LYS A 61 -6.62 1.51 -2.42
N GLU A 62 -6.79 1.33 -1.12
CA GLU A 62 -7.91 1.88 -0.36
C GLU A 62 -7.91 3.41 -0.35
N ASN A 63 -6.74 4.02 -0.17
CA ASN A 63 -6.58 5.47 -0.21
C ASN A 63 -7.00 6.06 -1.57
N ASN A 64 -6.65 5.40 -2.67
CA ASN A 64 -7.05 5.81 -4.01
C ASN A 64 -8.57 5.71 -4.19
N LYS A 65 -9.18 4.58 -3.80
CA LYS A 65 -10.64 4.39 -3.85
C LYS A 65 -11.38 5.46 -3.02
N ARG A 66 -10.89 5.76 -1.82
CA ARG A 66 -11.46 6.79 -0.94
C ARG A 66 -11.42 8.16 -1.62
N ARG A 67 -10.29 8.53 -2.21
CA ARG A 67 -10.12 9.80 -2.94
C ARG A 67 -11.09 9.91 -4.12
N GLU A 68 -11.22 8.87 -4.91
CA GLU A 68 -12.16 8.83 -6.05
C GLU A 68 -13.61 9.00 -5.59
N MET A 69 -14.00 8.33 -4.50
CA MET A 69 -15.34 8.43 -3.94
C MET A 69 -15.63 9.84 -3.40
N GLU A 70 -14.68 10.43 -2.68
CA GLU A 70 -14.77 11.80 -2.18
C GLU A 70 -14.94 12.81 -3.31
N GLU A 71 -14.17 12.69 -4.39
CA GLU A 71 -14.31 13.54 -5.57
C GLU A 71 -15.68 13.37 -6.24
N LYS A 72 -16.16 12.12 -6.38
CA LYS A 72 -17.47 11.84 -6.96
C LYS A 72 -18.59 12.45 -6.12
N MET A 73 -18.53 12.31 -4.80
CA MET A 73 -19.51 12.91 -3.88
C MET A 73 -19.47 14.44 -3.94
N LYS A 74 -18.28 15.04 -3.98
CA LYS A 74 -18.10 16.49 -4.11
C LYS A 74 -18.72 17.01 -5.40
N ARG A 75 -18.47 16.35 -6.54
CA ARG A 75 -19.06 16.73 -7.84
C ARG A 75 -20.59 16.61 -7.82
N ALA A 76 -21.13 15.53 -7.27
CA ALA A 76 -22.58 15.34 -7.15
C ALA A 76 -23.24 16.42 -6.28
N LYS A 77 -22.61 16.79 -5.16
CA LYS A 77 -23.09 17.87 -4.27
C LYS A 77 -23.13 19.22 -4.99
N ILE A 78 -22.04 19.59 -5.69
CA ILE A 78 -21.96 20.84 -6.46
C ILE A 78 -23.03 20.87 -7.56
N ALA A 79 -23.22 19.77 -8.29
CA ALA A 79 -24.24 19.69 -9.34
C ALA A 79 -25.66 19.87 -8.78
N LYS A 80 -25.97 19.25 -7.64
CA LYS A 80 -27.26 19.40 -6.96
C LYS A 80 -27.49 20.84 -6.48
N GLU A 81 -26.50 21.46 -5.83
CA GLU A 81 -26.59 22.85 -5.37
C GLU A 81 -26.77 23.83 -6.53
N LYS A 82 -26.10 23.59 -7.66
CA LYS A 82 -26.27 24.39 -8.89
C LYS A 82 -27.68 24.25 -9.47
N ALA A 83 -28.19 23.01 -9.57
CA ALA A 83 -29.53 22.75 -10.10
C ALA A 83 -30.64 23.40 -9.25
N GLU A 84 -30.54 23.33 -7.92
CA GLU A 84 -31.49 23.99 -7.01
C GLU A 84 -31.44 25.52 -7.14
N ARG A 85 -30.24 26.10 -7.26
CA ARG A 85 -30.08 27.55 -7.47
C ARG A 85 -30.72 28.00 -8.78
N GLU A 86 -30.45 27.31 -9.88
CA GLU A 86 -31.04 27.63 -11.19
C GLU A 86 -32.56 27.48 -11.17
N LYS A 87 -33.11 26.49 -10.46
CA LYS A 87 -34.55 26.30 -10.29
C LYS A 87 -35.19 27.46 -9.53
N MET A 88 -34.56 27.91 -8.43
CA MET A 88 -35.03 29.05 -7.64
C MET A 88 -35.00 30.36 -8.45
N GLU A 89 -33.92 30.61 -9.20
CA GLU A 89 -33.80 31.79 -10.07
C GLU A 89 -34.86 31.80 -11.19
N ARG A 90 -35.15 30.65 -11.80
CA ARG A 90 -36.22 30.52 -12.80
C ARG A 90 -37.59 30.82 -12.20
N MET A 91 -37.87 30.32 -11.00
CA MET A 91 -39.14 30.59 -10.30
C MET A 91 -39.29 32.08 -9.94
N GLN A 92 -38.21 32.73 -9.47
CA GLN A 92 -38.22 34.16 -9.16
C GLN A 92 -38.41 35.02 -10.41
N LYS A 93 -37.68 34.75 -11.51
CA LYS A 93 -37.87 35.46 -12.79
C LYS A 93 -39.31 35.33 -13.32
N LYS A 94 -39.89 34.13 -13.24
CA LYS A 94 -41.29 33.91 -13.65
C LYS A 94 -42.27 34.73 -12.80
N LYS A 95 -42.04 34.85 -11.49
CA LYS A 95 -42.88 35.66 -10.59
C LYS A 95 -42.82 37.15 -10.95
N LEU A 96 -41.61 37.69 -11.16
CA LEU A 96 -41.42 39.09 -11.55
C LEU A 96 -42.15 39.45 -12.85
N LEU A 97 -42.11 38.57 -13.86
CA LEU A 97 -42.81 38.78 -15.13
C LEU A 97 -44.34 38.80 -15.00
N ILE A 98 -44.91 38.01 -14.07
CA ILE A 98 -46.35 38.01 -13.81
C ILE A 98 -46.76 39.29 -13.08
N ASP A 99 -45.95 39.75 -12.12
CA ASP A 99 -46.24 40.96 -11.35
C ASP A 99 -46.11 42.24 -12.19
N MET A 100 -45.27 42.26 -13.24
CA MET A 100 -45.15 43.40 -14.18
C MET A 100 -46.30 43.52 -15.18
N ASN A 101 -47.09 42.46 -15.37
CA ASN A 101 -48.25 42.43 -16.28
C ASN A 101 -49.60 42.65 -15.56
N LYS A 102 -49.56 43.05 -14.29
CA LYS A 102 -50.73 43.54 -13.53
C LYS A 102 -50.71 45.06 -13.44
#